data_AF-A0A4R4RTT7-F1
#
_entry.id   AF-A0A4R4RTT7-F1
#
_cell.length_a   1.000
_cell.length_b   1.000
_cell.length_c   1.000
_cell.angle_alpha   90.00
_cell.angle_beta   90.00
_cell.angle_gamma   90.00
#
_symmetry.space_group_name_H-M   'P 1'
#
loop_
_entity.id
_entity.type
_entity.pdbx_description
1 polymer ?
#
loop_
_entity_poly.entity_id
_entity_poly.type
_entity_poly.pdbx_seq_one_letter_code
_entity_poly.pdbx_strand_id
1 'polypeptide(L)'
;MPTTGLPELQIYGRGGWPEIVVRVFDSASWCGTVPSGERLRPPVEAEGGRGLELVNALAVEHGGRWGAHRSRSRLGSVPVSGKVVHFALPVRVPWCPPRRDCHEAARELRRLLAARGIGPLHLNDGLRMAVLSVRAEITAWVRDETFFVTLPSSGAVCRPVCDIVEVTEGIVRCNEDLGAPE
;
A
#
# COMPACT_ATOMS: atom_id res chain seq x y z
N MET A 1 -9.84 6.08 -24.33
CA MET A 1 -10.17 5.76 -22.92
C MET A 1 -9.01 4.94 -22.36
N PRO A 2 -8.47 5.23 -21.16
CA PRO A 2 -7.44 4.38 -20.56
C PRO A 2 -7.99 2.97 -20.37
N THR A 3 -7.27 1.96 -20.87
CA THR A 3 -7.65 0.56 -20.73
C THR A 3 -7.56 0.15 -19.27
N THR A 4 -8.67 -0.33 -18.71
CA THR A 4 -8.72 -0.82 -17.33
C THR A 4 -7.87 -2.07 -17.16
N GLY A 5 -7.12 -2.17 -16.06
CA GLY A 5 -6.36 -3.37 -15.71
C GLY A 5 -4.98 -3.49 -16.37
N LEU A 6 -4.48 -2.45 -17.03
CA LEU A 6 -3.08 -2.42 -17.45
C LEU A 6 -2.14 -2.40 -16.23
N PRO A 7 -0.91 -2.92 -16.36
CA PRO A 7 0.07 -2.82 -15.30
C PRO A 7 0.37 -1.37 -14.93
N GLU A 8 0.48 -1.09 -13.62
CA GLU A 8 0.73 0.27 -13.11
C GLU A 8 2.00 0.30 -12.26
N LEU A 9 2.88 1.26 -12.54
CA LEU A 9 4.08 1.52 -11.76
C LEU A 9 3.85 2.69 -10.81
N GLN A 10 4.16 2.50 -9.53
CA GLN A 10 4.12 3.56 -8.52
C GLN A 10 5.45 3.59 -7.76
N ILE A 11 6.02 4.78 -7.62
CA ILE A 11 7.26 5.03 -6.89
C ILE A 11 7.00 6.16 -5.89
N TYR A 12 7.33 5.96 -4.62
CA TYR A 12 7.19 7.00 -3.59
C TYR A 12 8.21 6.81 -2.45
N GLY A 13 8.47 7.91 -1.73
CA GLY A 13 9.27 7.90 -0.51
C GLY A 13 8.40 7.69 0.74
N ARG A 14 8.97 7.07 1.76
CA ARG A 14 8.37 6.91 3.10
C ARG A 14 9.21 7.62 4.17
N GLY A 15 8.57 8.34 5.10
CA GLY A 15 9.23 9.27 6.02
C GLY A 15 9.70 8.67 7.35
N GLY A 16 8.98 7.70 7.93
CA GLY A 16 9.36 7.13 9.24
C GLY A 16 10.69 6.36 9.23
N TRP A 17 11.01 5.74 8.09
CA TRP A 17 12.29 5.15 7.73
C TRP A 17 12.50 5.50 6.27
N PRO A 18 13.49 6.35 5.92
CA PRO A 18 13.64 6.86 4.57
C PRO A 18 13.89 5.69 3.63
N GLU A 19 12.85 5.35 2.88
CA GLU A 19 12.85 4.25 1.92
C GLU A 19 12.20 4.74 0.64
N ILE A 20 12.73 4.27 -0.49
CA ILE A 20 12.01 4.34 -1.77
C ILE A 20 11.26 3.03 -1.91
N VAL A 21 9.94 3.14 -2.07
CA VAL A 21 9.05 2.02 -2.35
C VAL A 21 8.69 2.06 -3.82
N VAL A 22 8.88 0.93 -4.50
CA VAL A 22 8.42 0.68 -5.86
C VAL A 22 7.34 -0.39 -5.80
N ARG A 23 6.21 -0.11 -6.44
CA ARG A 23 5.04 -1.00 -6.53
C ARG A 23 4.67 -1.18 -7.99
N VAL A 24 4.43 -2.43 -8.38
CA VAL A 24 3.92 -2.81 -9.69
C VAL A 24 2.59 -3.51 -9.48
N PHE A 25 1.50 -2.86 -9.88
CA PHE A 25 0.17 -3.46 -9.92
C PHE A 25 -0.03 -4.21 -11.24
N ASP A 26 -0.73 -5.33 -11.17
CA ASP A 26 -1.19 -6.11 -12.31
C ASP A 26 -2.59 -6.69 -12.00
N SER A 27 -3.49 -6.71 -12.98
CA SER A 27 -4.87 -7.15 -12.78
C SER A 27 -5.04 -8.67 -12.80
N ALA A 28 -3.96 -9.46 -12.94
CA ALA A 28 -4.09 -10.90 -12.84
C ALA A 28 -4.48 -11.32 -11.43
N SER A 29 -5.18 -12.44 -11.35
CA SER A 29 -5.66 -13.02 -10.11
C SER A 29 -4.53 -13.22 -9.10
N TRP A 30 -4.88 -13.01 -7.83
CA TRP A 30 -4.00 -13.29 -6.71
C TRP A 30 -3.72 -14.78 -6.59
N CYS A 31 -2.44 -15.17 -6.59
CA CYS A 31 -2.01 -16.56 -6.56
C CYS A 31 -1.65 -17.06 -5.15
N GLY A 32 -1.99 -16.31 -4.10
CA GLY A 32 -1.63 -16.67 -2.73
C GLY A 32 -0.21 -16.26 -2.35
N THR A 33 0.42 -17.04 -1.47
CA THR A 33 1.70 -16.68 -0.86
C THR A 33 2.83 -16.64 -1.88
N VAL A 34 3.62 -15.57 -1.85
CA VAL A 34 4.86 -15.45 -2.64
C VAL A 34 6.04 -15.92 -1.80
N PRO A 35 6.82 -16.93 -2.27
CA PRO A 35 8.02 -17.37 -1.58
C PRO A 35 9.02 -16.22 -1.38
N SER A 36 9.56 -16.06 -0.17
CA SER A 36 10.55 -15.02 0.18
C SER A 36 11.56 -15.53 1.20
N GLY A 37 12.74 -14.87 1.28
CA GLY A 37 13.79 -15.17 2.27
C GLY A 37 15.15 -15.51 1.64
N GLU A 38 16.19 -15.61 2.48
CA GLU A 38 17.61 -15.74 2.05
C GLU A 38 17.90 -16.93 1.12
N ARG A 39 17.01 -17.93 1.09
CA ARG A 39 17.15 -19.16 0.29
C ARG A 39 16.19 -19.24 -0.88
N LEU A 40 15.55 -18.14 -1.27
CA LEU A 40 14.70 -18.12 -2.46
C LEU A 40 15.55 -18.44 -3.69
N ARG A 41 15.44 -19.67 -4.19
CA ARG A 41 15.97 -20.10 -5.47
C ARG A 41 14.89 -20.87 -6.21
N PRO A 42 14.34 -20.34 -7.31
CA PRO A 42 13.43 -21.10 -8.14
C PRO A 42 14.18 -22.32 -8.73
N PRO A 43 13.50 -23.46 -8.96
CA PRO A 43 14.08 -24.58 -9.69
C PRO A 43 14.67 -24.14 -11.03
N VAL A 44 15.74 -24.80 -11.49
CA VAL A 44 16.42 -24.45 -12.76
C VAL A 44 15.44 -24.47 -13.94
N GLU A 45 14.52 -25.42 -13.92
CA GLU A 45 13.46 -25.63 -14.93
C GLU A 45 12.27 -24.67 -14.78
N ALA A 46 12.24 -23.82 -13.74
CA ALA A 46 11.13 -22.90 -13.55
C ALA A 46 11.16 -21.80 -14.63
N GLU A 47 10.07 -21.68 -15.37
CA GLU A 47 9.87 -20.65 -16.40
C GLU A 47 9.78 -19.23 -15.80
N GLY A 48 9.52 -19.12 -14.49
CA GLY A 48 9.38 -17.87 -13.76
C GLY A 48 10.09 -17.85 -12.41
N GLY A 49 10.19 -16.67 -11.80
CA GLY A 49 10.71 -16.49 -10.44
C GLY A 49 12.18 -16.05 -10.35
N ARG A 50 12.97 -16.16 -11.43
CA ARG A 50 14.37 -15.66 -11.44
C ARG A 50 14.47 -14.16 -11.21
N GLY A 51 13.51 -13.38 -11.72
CA GLY A 51 13.43 -11.94 -11.41
C GLY A 51 13.17 -11.67 -9.93
N LEU A 52 12.34 -12.48 -9.28
CA LEU A 52 12.07 -12.37 -7.84
C LEU A 52 13.27 -12.81 -6.99
N GLU A 53 14.08 -13.77 -7.46
CA GLU A 53 15.35 -14.12 -6.84
C GLU A 53 16.30 -12.92 -6.80
N LEU A 54 16.42 -12.15 -7.88
CA LEU A 54 17.23 -10.93 -7.91
C LEU A 54 16.69 -9.85 -6.96
N VAL A 55 15.38 -9.61 -6.98
CA VAL A 55 14.74 -8.64 -6.06
C VAL A 55 14.97 -9.05 -4.61
N ASN A 56 14.87 -10.35 -4.31
CA ASN A 56 15.12 -10.88 -2.97
C ASN A 56 16.59 -10.72 -2.55
N ALA A 57 17.54 -11.02 -3.44
CA ALA A 57 18.97 -10.84 -3.17
C ALA A 57 19.30 -9.38 -2.85
N LEU A 58 18.80 -8.43 -3.67
CA LEU A 58 19.00 -7.00 -3.46
C LEU A 58 18.35 -6.50 -2.14
N ALA A 59 17.14 -6.97 -1.84
CA ALA A 59 16.47 -6.62 -0.59
C ALA A 59 17.26 -7.14 0.63
N VAL A 60 17.75 -8.38 0.59
CA VAL A 60 18.56 -8.95 1.69
C VAL A 60 19.88 -8.19 1.84
N GLU A 61 20.61 -7.96 0.75
CA GLU A 61 21.93 -7.30 0.77
C GLU A 61 21.86 -5.88 1.34
N HIS A 62 20.81 -5.13 1.02
CA HIS A 62 20.68 -3.72 1.40
C HIS A 62 19.74 -3.48 2.58
N GLY A 63 19.29 -4.53 3.28
CA GLY A 63 18.33 -4.39 4.39
C GLY A 63 16.97 -3.83 3.97
N GLY A 64 16.61 -4.03 2.71
CA GLY A 64 15.31 -3.71 2.14
C GLY A 64 14.25 -4.76 2.47
N ARG A 65 13.06 -4.56 1.90
CA ARG A 65 11.93 -5.49 2.02
C ARG A 65 11.23 -5.61 0.69
N TRP A 66 10.62 -6.75 0.42
CA TRP A 66 9.78 -6.93 -0.75
C TRP A 66 8.65 -7.90 -0.43
N GLY A 67 7.65 -7.94 -1.28
CA GLY A 67 6.59 -8.92 -1.18
C GLY A 67 5.50 -8.68 -2.21
N ALA A 68 4.43 -9.44 -2.10
CA ALA A 68 3.23 -9.22 -2.88
C ALA A 68 1.98 -9.34 -2.01
N HIS A 69 0.92 -8.68 -2.44
CA HIS A 69 -0.39 -8.78 -1.78
C HIS A 69 -1.52 -8.43 -2.75
N ARG A 70 -2.76 -8.75 -2.37
CA ARG A 70 -3.96 -8.29 -3.08
C ARG A 70 -4.04 -6.77 -3.07
N SER A 71 -4.40 -6.17 -4.19
CA SER A 71 -4.58 -4.72 -4.30
C SER A 71 -5.61 -4.39 -5.37
N ARG A 72 -5.79 -3.10 -5.63
CA ARG A 72 -6.73 -2.59 -6.62
C ARG A 72 -6.11 -1.49 -7.46
N SER A 73 -6.49 -1.45 -8.74
CA SER A 73 -5.95 -0.51 -9.73
C SER A 73 -6.18 0.94 -9.31
N ARG A 74 -5.22 1.81 -9.65
CA ARG A 74 -5.25 3.24 -9.35
C ARG A 74 -5.73 4.07 -10.53
N LEU A 75 -5.45 3.57 -11.73
CA LEU A 75 -5.71 4.21 -13.00
C LEU A 75 -6.88 3.49 -13.70
N GLY A 76 -7.48 4.18 -14.65
CA GLY A 76 -8.68 3.72 -15.35
C GLY A 76 -9.97 4.35 -14.83
N SER A 77 -11.06 4.12 -15.57
CA SER A 77 -12.39 4.63 -15.21
C SER A 77 -13.10 3.80 -14.14
N VAL A 78 -12.75 2.52 -14.03
CA VAL A 78 -13.30 1.58 -13.05
C VAL A 78 -12.13 0.86 -12.36
N PRO A 79 -11.97 1.01 -11.03
CA PRO A 79 -10.95 0.29 -10.28
C PRO A 79 -11.16 -1.22 -10.35
N VAL A 80 -10.10 -1.98 -10.66
CA VAL A 80 -10.15 -3.45 -10.73
C VAL A 80 -9.26 -4.11 -9.70
N SER A 81 -9.76 -5.19 -9.10
CA SER A 81 -8.97 -6.03 -8.20
C SER A 81 -7.84 -6.72 -8.95
N GLY A 82 -6.74 -6.96 -8.25
CA GLY A 82 -5.57 -7.61 -8.78
C GLY A 82 -4.54 -7.84 -7.68
N LYS A 83 -3.27 -7.74 -8.06
CA LYS A 83 -2.14 -7.91 -7.15
C LYS A 83 -1.13 -6.80 -7.33
N VAL A 84 -0.34 -6.59 -6.29
CA VAL A 84 0.82 -5.72 -6.35
C VAL A 84 2.04 -6.48 -5.89
N VAL A 85 3.13 -6.35 -6.63
CA VAL A 85 4.48 -6.71 -6.17
C VAL A 85 5.17 -5.41 -5.77
N HIS A 86 5.79 -5.41 -4.60
CA HIS A 86 6.49 -4.25 -4.10
C HIS A 86 7.88 -4.61 -3.61
N PHE A 87 8.80 -3.66 -3.73
CA PHE A 87 10.08 -3.69 -3.04
C PHE A 87 10.38 -2.30 -2.49
N ALA A 88 11.07 -2.26 -1.36
CA ALA A 88 11.42 -1.07 -0.62
C ALA A 88 12.90 -1.15 -0.24
N LEU A 89 13.66 -0.12 -0.57
CA LEU A 89 15.08 -0.02 -0.24
C LEU A 89 15.32 1.22 0.63
N PRO A 90 16.14 1.12 1.68
CA PRO A 90 16.53 2.28 2.46
C PRO A 90 17.31 3.28 1.60
N VAL A 91 17.01 4.56 1.77
CA VAL A 91 17.71 5.64 1.08
C VAL A 91 18.35 6.59 2.07
N ARG A 92 19.57 7.03 1.74
CA ARG A 92 20.33 8.02 2.51
C ARG A 92 20.12 9.43 1.96
N VAL A 93 18.93 9.71 1.47
CA VAL A 93 18.57 11.02 0.90
C VAL A 93 17.71 11.77 1.92
N PRO A 94 18.03 13.03 2.24
CA PRO A 94 17.15 13.87 3.02
C PRO A 94 15.78 13.97 2.34
N TRP A 95 14.74 13.47 3.01
CA TRP A 95 13.36 13.54 2.53
C TRP A 95 12.59 14.53 3.38
N CYS A 96 12.12 15.61 2.76
CA CYS A 96 11.26 16.60 3.40
C CYS A 96 9.86 16.50 2.80
N PRO A 97 8.98 15.65 3.35
CA PRO A 97 7.62 15.57 2.84
C PRO A 97 6.86 16.87 3.11
N PRO A 98 5.87 17.21 2.28
CA PRO A 98 5.01 18.35 2.55
C PRO A 98 4.27 18.14 3.87
N ARG A 99 4.24 19.19 4.69
CA ARG A 99 3.39 19.24 5.89
C ARG A 99 1.93 19.29 5.46
N ARG A 100 1.08 18.61 6.22
CA ARG A 100 -0.38 18.60 6.03
C ARG A 100 -1.05 18.76 7.36
N ASP A 101 -2.11 19.55 7.39
CA ASP A 101 -3.01 19.55 8.54
C ASP A 101 -3.82 18.24 8.58
N CYS A 102 -4.39 17.92 9.74
CA CYS A 102 -5.12 16.67 9.94
C CYS A 102 -6.34 16.53 9.03
N HIS A 103 -7.03 17.63 8.70
CA HIS A 103 -8.22 17.62 7.86
C HIS A 103 -7.86 17.47 6.38
N GLU A 104 -6.81 18.15 5.92
CA GLU A 104 -6.24 17.96 4.59
C GLU A 104 -5.80 16.50 4.39
N ALA A 105 -5.06 15.96 5.35
CA ALA A 105 -4.61 14.56 5.31
C ALA A 105 -5.80 13.58 5.26
N ALA A 106 -6.85 13.81 6.05
CA ALA A 106 -8.04 12.95 6.06
C ALA A 106 -8.85 13.04 4.75
N ARG A 107 -9.02 14.25 4.19
CA ARG A 107 -9.70 14.45 2.90
C ARG A 107 -8.91 13.80 1.76
N GLU A 108 -7.59 13.91 1.77
CA GLU A 108 -6.74 13.28 0.77
C GLU A 108 -6.79 11.75 0.89
N LEU A 109 -6.76 11.20 2.11
CA LEU A 109 -6.91 9.75 2.32
C LEU A 109 -8.25 9.26 1.78
N ARG A 110 -9.35 9.98 2.07
CA ARG A 110 -10.68 9.70 1.52
C ARG A 110 -10.66 9.72 0.00
N ARG A 111 -10.02 10.71 -0.62
CA ARG A 111 -9.91 10.84 -2.08
C ARG A 111 -9.14 9.66 -2.70
N LEU A 112 -8.01 9.27 -2.10
CA LEU A 112 -7.18 8.17 -2.57
C LEU A 112 -7.90 6.82 -2.48
N LEU A 113 -8.66 6.59 -1.40
CA LEU A 113 -9.50 5.40 -1.24
C LEU A 113 -10.70 5.38 -2.19
N ALA A 114 -11.37 6.52 -2.38
CA ALA A 114 -12.45 6.64 -3.34
C ALA A 114 -11.97 6.41 -4.78
N ALA A 115 -10.74 6.83 -5.13
CA ALA A 115 -10.11 6.53 -6.42
C ALA A 115 -9.83 5.03 -6.61
N ARG A 116 -9.82 4.23 -5.53
CA ARG A 116 -9.81 2.76 -5.56
C ARG A 116 -11.22 2.18 -5.55
N GLY A 117 -12.28 2.98 -5.60
CA GLY A 117 -13.65 2.49 -5.48
C GLY A 117 -13.96 1.90 -4.11
N ILE A 118 -13.22 2.31 -3.07
CA ILE A 118 -13.52 1.98 -1.68
C ILE A 118 -14.44 3.08 -1.13
N GLY A 119 -15.68 2.72 -0.83
CA GLY A 119 -16.69 3.62 -0.27
C GLY A 119 -18.09 2.99 -0.27
N PRO A 120 -19.10 3.68 0.28
CA PRO A 120 -19.06 5.06 0.79
C PRO A 120 -18.19 5.20 2.06
N LEU A 121 -17.49 6.33 2.19
CA LEU A 121 -16.60 6.63 3.31
C LEU A 121 -17.20 7.75 4.18
N HIS A 122 -17.28 7.55 5.48
CA HIS A 122 -17.76 8.58 6.41
C HIS A 122 -16.57 9.32 7.01
N LEU A 123 -16.51 10.64 6.80
CA LEU A 123 -15.50 11.53 7.37
C LEU A 123 -16.18 12.44 8.39
N ASN A 124 -15.70 12.40 9.63
CA ASN A 124 -16.14 13.28 10.71
C ASN A 124 -14.94 14.12 11.19
N ASP A 125 -15.08 15.44 11.14
CA ASP A 125 -14.05 16.39 11.52
C ASP A 125 -14.35 16.98 12.90
N GLY A 126 -13.33 17.02 13.77
CA GLY A 126 -13.36 17.63 15.10
C GLY A 126 -12.13 18.50 15.34
N LEU A 127 -11.99 19.07 16.54
CA LEU A 127 -10.85 19.96 16.83
C LEU A 127 -9.53 19.17 16.78
N ARG A 128 -8.67 19.48 15.81
CA ARG A 128 -7.36 18.83 15.54
C ARG A 128 -7.43 17.32 15.30
N MET A 129 -8.60 16.83 14.90
CA MET A 129 -8.83 15.41 14.65
C MET A 129 -9.82 15.21 13.51
N ALA A 130 -9.60 14.18 12.71
CA ALA A 130 -10.53 13.75 11.67
C ALA A 130 -10.62 12.23 11.67
N VAL A 131 -11.84 11.69 11.69
CA VAL A 131 -12.09 10.23 11.71
C VAL A 131 -12.67 9.81 10.38
N LEU A 132 -12.04 8.83 9.75
CA LEU A 132 -12.46 8.20 8.51
C LEU A 132 -12.88 6.75 8.78
N SER A 133 -14.19 6.51 8.76
CA SER A 133 -14.73 5.15 8.80
C SER A 133 -14.77 4.58 7.38
N VAL A 134 -14.06 3.48 7.16
CA VAL A 134 -13.97 2.79 5.87
C VAL A 134 -14.97 1.63 5.81
N ARG A 135 -14.94 0.76 6.81
CA ARG A 135 -15.89 -0.33 7.07
C ARG A 135 -15.82 -0.72 8.55
N ALA A 136 -16.69 -1.62 9.02
CA ALA A 136 -16.77 -1.99 10.44
C ALA A 136 -15.41 -2.42 11.04
N GLU A 137 -14.58 -3.06 10.23
CA GLU A 137 -13.31 -3.65 10.61
C GLU A 137 -12.11 -2.71 10.40
N ILE A 138 -12.29 -1.62 9.65
CA ILE A 138 -11.22 -0.67 9.30
C ILE A 138 -11.61 0.74 9.72
N THR A 139 -10.93 1.23 10.74
CA THR A 139 -11.04 2.62 11.21
C THR A 139 -9.70 3.32 11.00
N ALA A 140 -9.73 4.50 10.38
CA ALA A 140 -8.59 5.40 10.32
C ALA A 140 -8.96 6.73 10.96
N TRP A 141 -8.06 7.33 11.72
CA TRP A 141 -8.21 8.71 12.15
C TRP A 141 -6.89 9.45 12.01
N VAL A 142 -6.97 10.77 11.97
CA VAL A 142 -5.82 11.65 11.90
C VAL A 142 -5.91 12.56 13.09
N ARG A 143 -4.82 12.67 13.85
CA ARG A 143 -4.68 13.67 14.90
C ARG A 143 -3.32 14.31 14.74
N ASP A 144 -3.32 15.63 14.74
CA ASP A 144 -2.12 16.42 14.47
C ASP A 144 -1.47 15.98 13.14
N GLU A 145 -0.20 15.57 13.15
CA GLU A 145 0.54 15.10 11.97
C GLU A 145 0.65 13.57 11.91
N THR A 146 -0.27 12.83 12.54
CA THR A 146 -0.21 11.36 12.62
C THR A 146 -1.54 10.70 12.23
N PHE A 147 -1.48 9.75 11.30
CA PHE A 147 -2.50 8.73 11.07
C PHE A 147 -2.42 7.65 12.14
N PHE A 148 -3.58 7.23 12.64
CA PHE A 148 -3.69 5.96 13.32
C PHE A 148 -4.77 5.13 12.65
N VAL A 149 -4.44 3.87 12.39
CA VAL A 149 -5.26 2.97 11.59
C VAL A 149 -5.36 1.65 12.33
N THR A 150 -6.58 1.17 12.50
CA THR A 150 -6.84 -0.17 13.02
C THR A 150 -7.18 -1.07 11.84
N LEU A 151 -6.34 -2.08 11.60
CA LEU A 151 -6.53 -3.10 10.56
C LEU A 151 -6.63 -4.47 11.24
N PRO A 152 -7.57 -5.36 10.87
CA PRO A 152 -7.67 -6.71 11.41
C PRO A 152 -6.39 -7.53 11.25
N SER A 153 -5.71 -7.36 10.11
CA SER A 153 -4.50 -8.13 9.77
C SER A 153 -3.24 -7.68 10.51
N SER A 154 -3.21 -6.45 11.03
CA SER A 154 -1.97 -5.80 11.50
C SER A 154 -2.11 -5.06 12.83
N GLY A 155 -3.32 -5.05 13.41
CA GLY A 155 -3.64 -4.32 14.62
C GLY A 155 -3.66 -2.80 14.41
N ALA A 156 -3.45 -2.06 15.51
CA ALA A 156 -3.34 -0.61 15.48
C ALA A 156 -1.94 -0.17 15.02
N VAL A 157 -1.89 0.64 13.98
CA VAL A 157 -0.65 1.16 13.37
C VAL A 157 -0.69 2.68 13.39
N CYS A 158 0.41 3.30 13.80
CA CYS A 158 0.62 4.76 13.76
C CYS A 158 1.60 5.12 12.63
N ARG A 159 1.27 6.12 11.81
CA ARG A 159 2.12 6.60 10.71
C ARG A 159 2.05 8.12 10.60
N PRO A 160 3.14 8.81 10.24
CA PRO A 160 3.09 10.24 10.00
C PRO A 160 2.21 10.58 8.78
N VAL A 161 1.64 11.78 8.72
CA VAL A 161 0.75 12.21 7.61
C VAL A 161 1.44 12.24 6.24
N CYS A 162 2.77 12.30 6.23
CA CYS A 162 3.56 12.18 5.01
C CYS A 162 3.50 10.77 4.38
N ASP A 163 3.21 9.74 5.17
CA ASP A 163 3.11 8.34 4.73
C ASP A 163 1.68 7.98 4.26
N ILE A 164 0.91 8.97 3.81
CA ILE A 164 -0.49 8.80 3.37
C ILE A 164 -0.66 7.72 2.29
N VAL A 165 0.33 7.57 1.40
CA VAL A 165 0.33 6.51 0.38
C VAL A 165 0.43 5.14 1.04
N GLU A 166 1.33 4.97 2.00
CA GLU A 166 1.49 3.70 2.72
C GLU A 166 0.22 3.34 3.51
N VAL A 167 -0.39 4.33 4.17
CA VAL A 167 -1.66 4.17 4.89
C VAL A 167 -2.78 3.77 3.93
N THR A 168 -2.89 4.43 2.78
CA THR A 168 -3.87 4.09 1.74
C THR A 168 -3.69 2.64 1.30
N GLU A 169 -2.48 2.26 0.94
CA GLU A 169 -2.19 0.93 0.41
C GLU A 169 -2.39 -0.18 1.46
N GLY A 170 -2.15 0.10 2.74
CA GLY A 170 -2.47 -0.80 3.84
C GLY A 170 -3.98 -1.03 4.00
N ILE A 171 -4.78 0.04 3.90
CA ILE A 171 -6.25 -0.05 3.93
C ILE A 171 -6.78 -0.79 2.70
N VAL A 172 -6.26 -0.50 1.50
CA VAL A 172 -6.65 -1.17 0.25
C VAL A 172 -6.37 -2.67 0.34
N ARG A 173 -5.17 -3.05 0.76
CA ARG A 173 -4.81 -4.46 0.97
C ARG A 173 -5.81 -5.13 1.90
N CYS A 174 -6.05 -4.53 3.07
CA CYS A 174 -6.94 -5.10 4.05
C CYS A 174 -8.38 -5.23 3.52
N ASN A 175 -8.87 -4.24 2.77
CA ASN A 175 -10.18 -4.29 2.15
C ASN A 175 -10.28 -5.43 1.12
N GLU A 176 -9.27 -5.62 0.28
CA GLU A 176 -9.24 -6.71 -0.70
C GLU A 176 -9.12 -8.09 -0.03
N ASP A 177 -8.36 -8.20 1.06
CA ASP A 177 -8.25 -9.45 1.82
C ASP A 177 -9.57 -9.81 2.52
N LEU A 178 -10.30 -8.83 3.08
CA LEU A 178 -11.63 -9.04 3.67
C LEU A 178 -12.74 -9.27 2.64
N GLY A 179 -12.52 -8.89 1.38
CA GLY A 179 -13.47 -9.13 0.27
C GLY A 179 -13.17 -10.39 -0.53
N ALA A 180 -12.06 -11.07 -0.25
CA ALA A 180 -11.70 -12.30 -0.93
C ALA A 180 -12.62 -13.45 -0.46
N PRO A 181 -13.11 -14.29 -1.39
CA PRO A 181 -13.78 -15.54 -1.00
C PRO A 181 -12.80 -16.45 -0.24
N GLU A 182 -13.30 -17.17 0.77
CA GLU A 182 -12.56 -18.19 1.51
C GLU A 182 -12.07 -19.34 0.62
#